data_AF-A0A932TMT9-F1
#
_entry.id   AF-A0A932TMT9-F1
#
_cell.length_a   1.000
_cell.length_b   1.000
_cell.length_c   1.000
_cell.angle_alpha   90.00
_cell.angle_beta   90.00
_cell.angle_gamma   90.00
#
_symmetry.space_group_name_H-M   'P 1'
#
loop_
_entity.id
_entity.type
_entity.pdbx_description
1 polymer ?
#
loop_
_entity_poly.entity_id
_entity_poly.type
_entity_poly.pdbx_seq_one_letter_code
_entity_poly.pdbx_strand_id
1 'polypeptide(L)'
;MSEVCDPVSWADRGWYLALEFQQSSSAAFDDALSIAAGHPGFAILIDESGTCVYRTLYRAHQLRPLSRLLHLVAGWKNTRVYISGQVADPEAVETWLACYVVYSRLRPAPCREPPDLTDPATPVGCRFAGISLATSDWDGWYRQGFVDEQRVFHLDREALRQRVRSWERSYAACPYADAEVLRRVVESLPDRIIPRTDRCWRLVYEPYTGQLKVAPRSEAQYLDFLRKRVAPALRQR
;
A
#
# COMPACT_ATOMS: atom_id res chain seq x y z
N MET A 1 -32.80 -19.94 32.84
CA MET A 1 -31.41 -19.49 33.07
C MET A 1 -30.70 -19.62 31.74
N SER A 2 -30.40 -18.47 31.15
CA SER A 2 -30.02 -18.31 29.75
C SER A 2 -28.66 -18.95 29.44
N GLU A 3 -28.62 -19.80 28.42
CA GLU A 3 -27.38 -20.21 27.76
C GLU A 3 -26.73 -18.96 27.16
N VAL A 4 -25.59 -18.58 27.72
CA VAL A 4 -24.68 -17.62 27.10
C VAL A 4 -24.01 -18.35 25.96
N CYS A 5 -24.48 -18.13 24.73
CA CYS A 5 -23.71 -18.49 23.54
C CYS A 5 -22.41 -17.70 23.58
N ASP A 6 -21.29 -18.38 23.80
CA ASP A 6 -19.97 -17.80 23.57
C ASP A 6 -19.93 -17.23 22.15
N PRO A 7 -19.51 -15.96 21.96
CA PRO A 7 -19.37 -15.41 20.63
C PRO A 7 -18.33 -16.25 19.90
N VAL A 8 -18.73 -16.82 18.77
CA VAL A 8 -17.86 -17.53 17.83
C VAL A 8 -16.60 -16.70 17.67
N SER A 9 -15.49 -17.19 18.23
CA SER A 9 -14.17 -16.60 18.00
C SER A 9 -13.95 -16.73 16.49
N TRP A 10 -14.14 -15.64 15.78
CA TRP A 10 -13.83 -15.56 14.36
C TRP A 10 -12.33 -15.86 14.25
N ALA A 11 -12.00 -17.11 13.93
CA ALA A 11 -10.62 -17.50 13.70
C ALA A 11 -10.05 -16.53 12.67
N ASP A 12 -8.99 -15.80 13.03
CA ASP A 12 -8.31 -14.90 12.11
C ASP A 12 -7.89 -15.73 10.89
N ARG A 13 -8.59 -15.50 9.77
CA ARG A 13 -8.35 -16.24 8.52
C ARG A 13 -7.19 -15.62 7.75
N GLY A 14 -6.51 -14.60 8.29
CA GLY A 14 -5.59 -13.76 7.57
C GLY A 14 -6.30 -13.00 6.44
N TRP A 15 -5.51 -12.49 5.50
CA TRP A 15 -6.04 -11.73 4.37
C TRP A 15 -6.89 -12.60 3.43
N TYR A 16 -8.08 -12.13 3.08
CA TYR A 16 -8.92 -12.68 2.02
C TYR A 16 -9.77 -11.59 1.38
N LEU A 17 -10.23 -11.85 0.16
CA LEU A 17 -11.22 -11.02 -0.53
C LEU A 17 -12.42 -11.88 -0.89
N ALA A 18 -13.61 -11.44 -0.52
CA ALA A 18 -14.87 -12.01 -0.98
C ALA A 18 -15.51 -11.06 -1.98
N LEU A 19 -15.86 -11.56 -3.16
CA LEU A 19 -16.66 -10.86 -4.14
C LEU A 19 -18.04 -11.49 -4.17
N GLU A 20 -19.07 -10.67 -4.06
CA GLU A 20 -20.47 -11.07 -4.15
C GLU A 20 -21.14 -10.30 -5.27
N PHE A 21 -22.00 -10.98 -6.01
CA PHE A 21 -22.95 -10.36 -6.90
C PHE A 21 -24.23 -11.19 -6.96
N GLN A 22 -25.31 -10.58 -7.41
CA GLN A 22 -26.61 -11.24 -7.60
C GLN A 22 -26.95 -11.31 -9.10
N GLN A 23 -28.10 -11.90 -9.42
CA GLN A 23 -28.67 -11.84 -10.75
C GLN A 23 -28.65 -10.40 -11.29
N SER A 24 -28.21 -10.24 -12.54
CA SER A 24 -28.11 -8.95 -13.23
C SER A 24 -28.77 -9.05 -14.60
N SER A 25 -29.31 -7.93 -15.09
CA SER A 25 -29.80 -7.81 -16.47
C SER A 25 -28.68 -7.50 -17.48
N SER A 26 -27.44 -7.37 -17.00
CA SER A 26 -26.27 -7.15 -17.86
C SER A 26 -26.07 -8.33 -18.82
N ALA A 27 -25.72 -8.03 -20.08
CA ALA A 27 -25.34 -9.05 -21.06
C ALA A 27 -24.10 -9.85 -20.64
N ALA A 28 -23.29 -9.32 -19.72
CA ALA A 28 -22.09 -9.99 -19.19
C ALA A 28 -22.40 -10.95 -18.01
N PHE A 29 -23.68 -11.15 -17.65
CA PHE A 29 -24.04 -11.96 -16.49
C PHE A 29 -23.57 -13.41 -16.59
N ASP A 30 -23.88 -14.10 -17.68
CA ASP A 30 -23.54 -15.51 -17.86
C ASP A 30 -22.02 -15.72 -17.89
N ASP A 31 -21.29 -14.79 -18.50
CA ASP A 31 -19.82 -14.80 -18.51
C ASP A 31 -19.24 -14.63 -17.10
N ALA A 32 -19.76 -13.67 -16.32
CA ALA A 32 -19.32 -13.45 -14.95
C ALA A 32 -19.61 -14.66 -14.06
N LEU A 33 -20.81 -15.26 -14.20
CA LEU A 33 -21.19 -16.45 -13.46
C LEU A 33 -20.31 -17.65 -13.82
N SER A 34 -20.01 -17.84 -15.11
CA SER A 34 -19.11 -18.90 -15.59
C SER A 34 -17.69 -18.74 -15.03
N ILE A 35 -17.15 -17.52 -15.04
CA ILE A 35 -15.84 -17.21 -14.44
C ILE A 35 -15.85 -17.46 -12.93
N ALA A 36 -16.90 -17.03 -12.24
CA ALA A 36 -17.05 -17.24 -10.80
C ALA A 36 -17.12 -18.73 -10.46
N ALA A 37 -17.98 -19.49 -11.14
CA ALA A 37 -18.18 -20.92 -10.94
C ALA A 37 -16.93 -21.76 -11.20
N GLY A 38 -16.02 -21.28 -12.05
CA GLY A 38 -14.72 -21.92 -12.28
C GLY A 38 -13.71 -21.74 -11.13
N HIS A 39 -13.99 -20.90 -10.13
CA HIS A 39 -13.07 -20.65 -9.03
C HIS A 39 -13.30 -21.64 -7.86
N PRO A 40 -12.23 -22.22 -7.24
CA PRO A 40 -12.37 -23.18 -6.14
C PRO A 40 -13.09 -22.64 -4.89
N GLY A 41 -13.08 -21.31 -4.72
CA GLY A 41 -13.74 -20.61 -3.62
C GLY A 41 -15.16 -20.12 -3.94
N PHE A 42 -15.78 -20.62 -5.01
CA PHE A 42 -17.14 -20.26 -5.40
C PHE A 42 -18.18 -20.92 -4.49
N ALA A 43 -19.23 -20.17 -4.15
CA ALA A 43 -20.39 -20.67 -3.44
C ALA A 43 -21.64 -19.90 -3.88
N ILE A 44 -22.77 -20.60 -3.90
CA ILE A 44 -24.09 -20.00 -4.01
C ILE A 44 -24.69 -19.92 -2.62
N LEU A 45 -25.11 -18.73 -2.23
CA LEU A 45 -25.74 -18.44 -0.94
C LEU A 45 -27.16 -17.94 -1.19
N ILE A 46 -28.01 -18.10 -0.20
CA ILE A 46 -29.34 -17.48 -0.16
C ILE A 46 -29.30 -16.47 0.99
N ASP A 47 -29.61 -15.21 0.70
CA ASP A 47 -29.69 -14.19 1.74
C ASP A 47 -31.02 -14.27 2.51
N GLU A 48 -31.19 -13.41 3.52
CA GLU A 48 -32.40 -13.38 4.36
C GLU A 48 -33.69 -13.08 3.58
N SER A 49 -33.58 -12.49 2.38
CA SER A 49 -34.71 -12.20 1.50
C SER A 49 -35.06 -13.33 0.55
N GLY A 50 -34.32 -14.45 0.59
CA GLY A 50 -34.46 -15.54 -0.37
C GLY A 50 -33.74 -15.28 -1.69
N THR A 51 -32.92 -14.23 -1.78
CA THR A 51 -32.22 -13.88 -3.01
C THR A 51 -30.93 -14.69 -3.15
N CYS A 52 -30.67 -15.18 -4.35
CA CYS A 52 -29.44 -15.89 -4.71
C CYS A 52 -28.25 -14.92 -4.77
N VAL A 53 -27.20 -15.21 -3.99
CA VAL A 53 -25.93 -14.49 -3.96
C VAL A 53 -24.82 -15.41 -4.44
N TYR A 54 -24.14 -15.00 -5.51
CA TYR A 54 -22.96 -15.66 -6.04
C TYR A 54 -21.73 -15.10 -5.35
N ARG A 55 -21.04 -15.92 -4.55
CA ARG A 55 -19.86 -15.51 -3.79
C ARG A 55 -18.61 -16.23 -4.30
N THR A 56 -17.52 -15.49 -4.47
CA THR A 56 -16.19 -16.07 -4.70
C THR A 56 -15.21 -15.57 -3.65
N LEU A 57 -14.52 -16.50 -2.98
CA LEU A 57 -13.49 -16.20 -1.98
C LEU A 57 -12.08 -16.38 -2.56
N TYR A 58 -11.25 -15.35 -2.42
CA TYR A 58 -9.88 -15.28 -2.92
C TYR A 58 -8.87 -15.13 -1.78
N ARG A 59 -7.76 -15.88 -1.88
CA ARG A 59 -6.53 -15.60 -1.13
C ARG A 59 -5.60 -14.71 -1.93
N ALA A 60 -4.63 -14.07 -1.27
CA ALA A 60 -3.68 -13.16 -1.93
C ALA A 60 -3.00 -13.77 -3.17
N HIS A 61 -2.61 -15.05 -3.11
CA HIS A 61 -1.98 -15.75 -4.22
C HIS A 61 -2.94 -16.10 -5.38
N GLN A 62 -4.25 -15.93 -5.20
CA GLN A 62 -5.31 -16.26 -6.15
C GLN A 62 -5.98 -15.02 -6.76
N LEU A 63 -5.44 -13.82 -6.53
CA LEU A 63 -6.10 -12.57 -6.97
C LEU A 63 -6.06 -12.31 -8.48
N ARG A 64 -5.33 -13.10 -9.27
CA ARG A 64 -5.24 -12.83 -10.70
C ARG A 64 -6.57 -13.11 -11.43
N PRO A 65 -7.25 -14.26 -11.25
CA PRO A 65 -8.60 -14.47 -11.78
C PRO A 65 -9.61 -13.40 -11.38
N LEU A 66 -9.46 -12.79 -10.19
CA LEU A 66 -10.38 -11.75 -9.70
C LEU A 66 -10.43 -10.54 -10.64
N SER A 67 -9.32 -10.13 -11.26
CA SER A 67 -9.30 -8.89 -12.05
C SER A 67 -10.30 -8.91 -13.21
N ARG A 68 -10.45 -10.07 -13.87
CA ARG A 68 -11.43 -10.23 -14.96
C ARG A 68 -12.86 -10.22 -14.43
N LEU A 69 -13.12 -10.94 -13.34
CA LEU A 69 -14.45 -11.02 -12.76
C LEU A 69 -14.91 -9.66 -12.22
N LEU A 70 -14.04 -9.00 -11.45
CA LEU A 70 -14.32 -7.68 -10.87
C LEU A 70 -14.65 -6.66 -11.96
N HIS A 71 -13.86 -6.62 -13.04
CA HIS A 71 -14.12 -5.71 -14.17
C HIS A 71 -15.52 -5.88 -14.79
N LEU A 72 -16.06 -7.11 -14.83
CA LEU A 72 -17.41 -7.36 -15.37
C LEU A 72 -18.51 -6.89 -14.42
N VAL A 73 -18.28 -7.00 -13.10
CA VAL A 73 -19.34 -6.85 -12.09
C VAL A 73 -19.24 -5.56 -11.26
N ALA A 74 -18.13 -4.84 -11.30
CA ALA A 74 -17.86 -3.68 -10.42
C ALA A 74 -18.95 -2.60 -10.51
N GLY A 75 -19.52 -2.38 -11.70
CA GLY A 75 -20.60 -1.41 -11.92
C GLY A 75 -22.02 -1.91 -11.62
N TRP A 76 -22.21 -3.16 -11.20
CA TRP A 76 -23.55 -3.68 -10.95
C TRP A 76 -24.05 -3.28 -9.56
N LYS A 77 -25.34 -2.90 -9.48
CA LYS A 77 -25.99 -2.41 -8.26
C LYS A 77 -25.83 -3.34 -7.04
N ASN A 78 -25.83 -4.64 -7.27
CA ASN A 78 -25.79 -5.66 -6.22
C ASN A 78 -24.42 -6.33 -6.08
N THR A 79 -23.36 -5.67 -6.55
CA THR A 79 -21.99 -6.12 -6.32
C THR A 79 -21.48 -5.62 -4.99
N ARG A 80 -20.87 -6.52 -4.21
CA ARG A 80 -20.21 -6.19 -2.94
C ARG A 80 -18.85 -6.84 -2.89
N VAL A 81 -17.86 -6.09 -2.41
CA VAL A 81 -16.51 -6.62 -2.15
C VAL A 81 -16.25 -6.51 -0.66
N TYR A 82 -15.63 -7.55 -0.10
CA TYR A 82 -15.20 -7.57 1.28
C TYR A 82 -13.74 -7.96 1.35
N ILE A 83 -12.96 -7.25 2.17
CA ILE A 83 -11.56 -7.56 2.42
C ILE A 83 -11.41 -7.81 3.91
N SER A 84 -11.00 -9.03 4.26
CA SER A 84 -10.90 -9.47 5.66
C SER A 84 -12.18 -9.18 6.47
N GLY A 85 -13.35 -9.31 5.82
CA GLY A 85 -14.67 -9.10 6.43
C GLY A 85 -15.17 -7.65 6.43
N GLN A 86 -14.34 -6.68 6.03
CA GLN A 86 -14.74 -5.27 5.91
C GLN A 86 -15.24 -4.99 4.50
N VAL A 87 -16.34 -4.23 4.37
CA VAL A 87 -16.84 -3.78 3.07
C VAL A 87 -15.79 -2.90 2.41
N ALA A 88 -15.51 -3.17 1.13
CA ALA A 88 -14.58 -2.42 0.31
C ALA A 88 -15.29 -1.85 -0.91
N ASP A 89 -14.87 -0.66 -1.32
CA ASP A 89 -15.29 -0.05 -2.57
C ASP A 89 -14.66 -0.81 -3.76
N PRO A 90 -15.47 -1.38 -4.68
CA PRO A 90 -14.97 -2.07 -5.86
C PRO A 90 -13.97 -1.25 -6.69
N GLU A 91 -14.16 0.07 -6.81
CA GLU A 91 -13.26 0.94 -7.60
C GLU A 91 -11.88 1.08 -6.92
N ALA A 92 -11.86 1.25 -5.60
CA ALA A 92 -10.63 1.22 -4.82
C ALA A 92 -9.93 -0.15 -4.95
N VAL A 93 -10.70 -1.25 -5.00
CA VAL A 93 -10.15 -2.60 -5.23
C VAL A 93 -9.49 -2.73 -6.59
N GLU A 94 -10.14 -2.26 -7.66
CA GLU A 94 -9.56 -2.30 -9.01
C GLU A 94 -8.21 -1.57 -9.09
N THR A 95 -8.12 -0.41 -8.43
CA THR A 95 -6.91 0.43 -8.41
C THR A 95 -5.67 -0.33 -7.90
N TRP A 96 -5.74 -0.90 -6.68
CA TRP A 96 -4.58 -1.61 -6.13
C TRP A 96 -4.43 -3.01 -6.73
N LEU A 97 -5.52 -3.65 -7.19
CA LEU A 97 -5.48 -4.99 -7.78
C LEU A 97 -4.70 -5.00 -9.11
N ALA A 98 -4.87 -3.98 -9.94
CA ALA A 98 -4.11 -3.83 -11.18
C ALA A 98 -2.60 -3.76 -10.90
N CYS A 99 -2.20 -2.96 -9.91
CA CYS A 99 -0.82 -2.90 -9.42
C CYS A 99 -0.35 -4.27 -8.92
N TYR A 100 -1.13 -4.91 -8.05
CA TYR A 100 -0.79 -6.20 -7.45
C TYR A 100 -0.54 -7.28 -8.52
N VAL A 101 -1.41 -7.40 -9.53
CA VAL A 101 -1.30 -8.42 -10.57
C VAL A 101 -0.02 -8.26 -11.40
N VAL A 102 0.40 -7.02 -11.66
CA VAL A 102 1.62 -6.71 -12.41
C VAL A 102 2.87 -6.92 -11.55
N TYR A 103 2.95 -6.26 -10.40
CA TYR A 103 4.20 -6.13 -9.64
C TYR A 103 4.47 -7.32 -8.71
N SER A 104 3.45 -8.09 -8.29
CA SER A 104 3.67 -9.28 -7.45
C SER A 104 4.48 -10.40 -8.13
N ARG A 105 4.61 -10.34 -9.46
CA ARG A 105 5.31 -11.32 -10.29
C ARG A 105 6.75 -10.97 -10.56
N LEU A 106 7.15 -9.72 -10.37
CA LEU A 106 8.54 -9.32 -10.55
C LEU A 106 9.43 -10.07 -9.57
N ARG A 107 10.69 -10.24 -9.96
CA ARG A 107 11.73 -10.85 -9.16
C ARG A 107 12.95 -9.91 -9.18
N PRO A 108 13.25 -9.23 -8.05
CA PRO A 108 12.48 -9.22 -6.80
C PRO A 108 11.11 -8.54 -6.95
N ALA A 109 10.14 -8.92 -6.10
CA ALA A 109 8.83 -8.28 -6.08
C ALA A 109 8.92 -7.01 -5.22
N PRO A 110 8.79 -5.80 -5.79
CA PRO A 110 9.10 -4.56 -5.08
C PRO A 110 8.21 -4.31 -3.85
N CYS A 111 7.05 -4.98 -3.78
CA CYS A 111 6.10 -4.83 -2.67
C CYS A 111 6.33 -5.83 -1.51
N ARG A 112 7.13 -6.90 -1.69
CA ARG A 112 7.26 -7.96 -0.69
C ARG A 112 8.45 -7.77 0.23
N GLU A 113 9.51 -7.19 -0.29
CA GLU A 113 10.80 -7.12 0.37
C GLU A 113 10.96 -5.74 1.03
N PRO A 114 11.51 -5.66 2.26
CA PRO A 114 11.96 -4.38 2.78
C PRO A 114 12.96 -3.77 1.77
N PRO A 115 13.01 -2.43 1.64
CA PRO A 115 13.93 -1.79 0.72
C PRO A 115 15.35 -2.28 0.99
N ASP A 116 16.05 -2.67 -0.08
CA ASP A 116 17.45 -3.05 0.03
C ASP A 116 18.27 -1.80 0.35
N LEU A 117 18.74 -1.68 1.59
CA LEU A 117 19.58 -0.55 2.01
C LEU A 117 21.04 -0.67 1.51
N THR A 118 21.29 -1.53 0.52
CA THR A 118 22.48 -1.51 -0.34
C THR A 118 22.20 -0.89 -1.70
N ASP A 119 20.94 -0.78 -2.11
CA ASP A 119 20.48 -0.08 -3.31
C ASP A 119 19.43 1.00 -2.93
N PRO A 120 19.85 2.27 -2.82
CA PRO A 120 18.97 3.34 -2.37
C PRO A 120 17.82 3.58 -3.34
N ALA A 121 17.85 3.06 -4.58
CA ALA A 121 16.76 3.18 -5.55
C ALA A 121 15.47 2.43 -5.13
N THR A 122 15.50 1.67 -4.03
CA THR A 122 14.35 0.88 -3.59
C THR A 122 13.36 1.70 -2.75
N PRO A 123 12.09 1.86 -3.17
CA PRO A 123 11.07 2.55 -2.38
C PRO A 123 10.77 1.78 -1.09
N VAL A 124 10.37 2.50 -0.03
CA VAL A 124 9.92 1.85 1.21
C VAL A 124 8.51 1.31 1.00
N GLY A 125 8.36 0.00 1.08
CA GLY A 125 7.04 -0.64 0.98
C GLY A 125 6.39 -0.38 -0.38
N CYS A 126 5.23 0.30 -0.39
CA CYS A 126 4.52 0.56 -1.63
C CYS A 126 5.12 1.75 -2.39
N ARG A 127 5.48 1.56 -3.67
CA ARG A 127 5.94 2.66 -4.55
C ARG A 127 4.94 3.81 -4.71
N PHE A 128 3.65 3.58 -4.47
CA PHE A 128 2.61 4.62 -4.52
C PHE A 128 2.43 5.37 -3.21
N ALA A 129 3.16 5.01 -2.14
CA ALA A 129 3.13 5.73 -0.87
C ALA A 129 3.81 7.09 -0.95
N GLY A 130 4.65 7.34 -1.97
CA GLY A 130 5.35 8.62 -2.15
C GLY A 130 6.38 8.91 -1.04
N ILE A 131 6.87 7.85 -0.39
CA ILE A 131 7.97 7.89 0.57
C ILE A 131 9.18 7.21 -0.08
N SER A 132 9.99 8.01 -0.78
CA SER A 132 11.22 7.52 -1.39
C SER A 132 12.43 7.76 -0.48
N LEU A 133 13.25 6.72 -0.34
CA LEU A 133 14.60 6.84 0.20
C LEU A 133 15.64 7.06 -0.90
N ALA A 134 15.28 6.97 -2.18
CA ALA A 134 16.24 7.06 -3.25
C ALA A 134 16.80 8.46 -3.43
N THR A 135 18.10 8.54 -3.70
CA THR A 135 18.77 9.81 -3.99
C THR A 135 18.45 10.34 -5.39
N SER A 136 18.13 9.42 -6.30
CA SER A 136 17.72 9.70 -7.68
C SER A 136 16.28 10.18 -7.79
N ASP A 137 15.46 9.92 -6.78
CA ASP A 137 14.04 10.19 -6.85
C ASP A 137 13.73 11.66 -6.58
N TRP A 138 12.92 12.22 -7.48
CA TRP A 138 12.51 13.61 -7.38
C TRP A 138 11.74 13.91 -6.08
N ASP A 139 11.07 12.91 -5.52
CA ASP A 139 10.24 12.97 -4.32
C ASP A 139 10.91 12.43 -3.05
N GLY A 140 12.24 12.23 -3.07
CA GLY A 140 13.03 11.80 -1.91
C GLY A 140 12.70 12.59 -0.64
N TRP A 141 12.60 11.91 0.51
CA TRP A 141 12.09 12.48 1.76
C TRP A 141 12.78 13.80 2.17
N TYR A 142 14.08 13.92 1.94
CA TYR A 142 14.88 15.10 2.31
C TYR A 142 14.60 16.33 1.43
N ARG A 143 13.70 16.22 0.45
CA ARG A 143 13.17 17.35 -0.33
C ARG A 143 11.89 17.93 0.26
N GLN A 144 11.25 17.20 1.19
CA GLN A 144 10.02 17.60 1.86
C GLN A 144 10.34 18.48 3.06
N GLY A 145 10.65 19.75 2.81
CA GLY A 145 11.04 20.67 3.87
C GLY A 145 11.70 21.93 3.34
N PHE A 146 12.29 22.70 4.25
CA PHE A 146 12.94 23.97 3.92
C PHE A 146 14.24 24.15 4.69
N VAL A 147 15.12 25.01 4.18
CA VAL A 147 16.34 25.43 4.86
C VAL A 147 16.09 26.83 5.45
N ASP A 148 16.35 26.99 6.74
CA ASP A 148 16.23 28.28 7.43
C ASP A 148 17.42 29.22 7.18
N GLU A 149 17.35 30.43 7.72
CA GLU A 149 18.40 31.45 7.60
C GLU A 149 19.73 31.00 8.22
N GLN A 150 19.66 30.15 9.25
CA GLN A 150 20.79 29.53 9.94
C GLN A 150 21.38 28.34 9.17
N ARG A 151 20.89 28.08 7.94
CA ARG A 151 21.33 26.98 7.07
C ARG A 151 21.06 25.60 7.66
N VAL A 152 20.02 25.47 8.48
CA VAL A 152 19.50 24.22 9.02
C VAL A 152 18.29 23.80 8.19
N PHE A 153 18.29 22.56 7.73
CA PHE A 153 17.13 21.98 7.08
C PHE A 153 16.13 21.48 8.12
N HIS A 154 14.86 21.75 7.89
CA HIS A 154 13.72 21.28 8.69
C HIS A 154 12.84 20.41 7.79
N LEU A 155 12.63 19.17 8.23
CA LEU A 155 11.76 18.21 7.58
C LEU A 155 10.30 18.59 7.83
N ASP A 156 9.51 18.67 6.77
CA ASP A 156 8.05 18.69 6.87
C ASP A 156 7.53 17.26 7.04
N ARG A 157 7.62 16.76 8.28
CA ARG A 157 7.18 15.42 8.64
C ARG A 157 5.66 15.26 8.45
N GLU A 158 4.89 16.33 8.64
CA GLU A 158 3.44 16.27 8.50
C GLU A 158 3.03 16.07 7.04
N ALA A 159 3.73 16.67 6.09
CA ALA A 159 3.54 16.38 4.67
C ALA A 159 3.77 14.89 4.35
N LEU A 160 4.81 14.27 4.93
CA LEU A 160 5.05 12.83 4.77
C LEU A 160 3.92 11.99 5.38
N ARG A 161 3.44 12.34 6.58
CA ARG A 161 2.29 11.67 7.21
C ARG A 161 1.02 11.81 6.38
N GLN A 162 0.77 12.97 5.78
CA GLN A 162 -0.34 13.20 4.87
C GLN A 162 -0.26 12.29 3.64
N ARG A 163 0.93 12.09 3.06
CA ARG A 163 1.12 11.13 1.96
C ARG A 163 0.76 9.71 2.36
N VAL A 164 1.23 9.25 3.52
CA VAL A 164 0.89 7.92 4.04
C VAL A 164 -0.62 7.78 4.22
N ARG A 165 -1.30 8.76 4.82
CA ARG A 165 -2.78 8.74 4.97
C ARG A 165 -3.52 8.74 3.63
N SER A 166 -3.05 9.50 2.64
CA SER A 166 -3.64 9.50 1.30
C SER A 166 -3.45 8.17 0.60
N TRP A 167 -2.27 7.56 0.72
CA TRP A 167 -1.98 6.22 0.20
C TRP A 167 -2.84 5.15 0.86
N GLU A 168 -3.02 5.19 2.18
CA GLU A 168 -3.84 4.23 2.92
C GLU A 168 -5.27 4.13 2.37
N ARG A 169 -5.87 5.26 2.01
CA ARG A 169 -7.24 5.30 1.46
C ARG A 169 -7.39 4.48 0.17
N SER A 170 -6.33 4.41 -0.64
CA SER A 170 -6.38 3.76 -1.96
C SER A 170 -5.73 2.38 -1.99
N TYR A 171 -4.78 2.10 -1.08
CA TYR A 171 -3.93 0.92 -1.18
C TYR A 171 -3.87 0.06 0.09
N ALA A 172 -4.41 0.49 1.24
CA ALA A 172 -4.31 -0.28 2.49
C ALA A 172 -4.94 -1.68 2.41
N ALA A 173 -5.86 -1.87 1.47
CA ALA A 173 -6.51 -3.14 1.17
C ALA A 173 -5.61 -4.17 0.45
N CYS A 174 -4.49 -3.74 -0.15
CA CYS A 174 -3.55 -4.62 -0.83
C CYS A 174 -2.96 -5.65 0.14
N PRO A 175 -2.81 -6.94 -0.25
CA PRO A 175 -2.19 -7.95 0.61
C PRO A 175 -0.75 -7.66 1.05
N TYR A 176 -0.05 -6.74 0.37
CA TYR A 176 1.31 -6.32 0.72
C TYR A 176 1.37 -4.90 1.29
N ALA A 177 0.22 -4.25 1.52
CA ALA A 177 0.23 -2.95 2.17
C ALA A 177 0.66 -3.11 3.64
N ASP A 178 1.66 -2.33 4.02
CA ASP A 178 2.15 -2.25 5.38
C ASP A 178 2.27 -0.77 5.78
N ALA A 179 1.13 -0.22 6.20
CA ALA A 179 1.03 1.16 6.64
C ALA A 179 1.94 1.43 7.84
N GLU A 180 2.11 0.44 8.71
CA GLU A 180 2.87 0.61 9.93
C GLU A 180 4.37 0.71 9.66
N VAL A 181 4.91 -0.07 8.72
CA VAL A 181 6.28 0.13 8.22
C VAL A 181 6.48 1.54 7.68
N LEU A 182 5.55 2.05 6.87
CA LEU A 182 5.66 3.40 6.32
C LEU A 182 5.68 4.46 7.42
N ARG A 183 4.78 4.35 8.41
CA ARG A 183 4.73 5.27 9.57
C ARG A 183 6.03 5.20 10.37
N ARG A 184 6.52 4.01 10.72
CA ARG A 184 7.80 3.84 11.43
C ARG A 184 8.97 4.45 10.68
N VAL A 185 9.01 4.30 9.35
CA VAL A 185 10.05 4.93 8.53
C VAL A 185 9.94 6.44 8.61
N VAL A 186 8.76 7.02 8.38
CA VAL A 186 8.55 8.48 8.52
C VAL A 186 8.99 8.95 9.90
N GLU A 187 8.66 8.18 10.95
CA GLU A 187 9.03 8.55 12.31
C GLU A 187 10.53 8.42 12.61
N SER A 188 11.25 7.56 11.90
CA SER A 188 12.70 7.38 12.05
C SER A 188 13.56 8.48 11.40
N LEU A 189 12.96 9.27 10.50
CA LEU A 189 13.66 10.36 9.81
C LEU A 189 14.03 11.48 10.81
N PRO A 190 15.09 12.25 10.57
CA PRO A 190 15.44 13.39 11.42
C PRO A 190 14.52 14.58 11.17
N ASP A 191 14.09 15.26 12.23
CA ASP A 191 13.36 16.54 12.09
C ASP A 191 14.22 17.65 11.51
N ARG A 192 15.53 17.59 11.78
CA ARG A 192 16.49 18.63 11.40
C ARG A 192 17.78 18.03 10.90
N ILE A 193 18.36 18.64 9.87
CA ILE A 193 19.69 18.32 9.36
C ILE A 193 20.52 19.59 9.42
N ILE A 194 21.73 19.50 10.00
CA ILE A 194 22.70 20.59 10.08
C ILE A 194 23.89 20.24 9.17
N PRO A 195 23.92 20.65 7.89
CA PRO A 195 24.96 20.26 6.93
C PRO A 195 26.38 20.69 7.29
N ARG A 196 26.52 21.64 8.24
CA ARG A 196 27.82 22.11 8.75
C ARG A 196 28.49 21.07 9.66
N THR A 197 27.71 20.31 10.43
CA THR A 197 28.20 19.34 11.40
C THR A 197 27.95 17.90 10.95
N ASP A 198 26.89 17.67 10.17
CA ASP A 198 26.58 16.37 9.59
C ASP A 198 27.30 16.20 8.25
N ARG A 199 28.31 15.31 8.25
CA ARG A 199 29.15 15.05 7.08
C ARG A 199 28.38 14.41 5.92
N CYS A 200 27.23 13.78 6.16
CA CYS A 200 26.43 13.17 5.09
C CYS A 200 25.81 14.21 4.16
N TRP A 201 25.56 15.43 4.64
CA TRP A 201 24.72 16.40 3.95
C TRP A 201 25.50 17.62 3.47
N ARG A 202 25.03 18.19 2.37
CA ARG A 202 25.45 19.49 1.84
C ARG A 202 24.22 20.30 1.43
N LEU A 203 24.41 21.61 1.37
CA LEU A 203 23.42 22.50 0.78
C LEU A 203 23.58 22.52 -0.74
N VAL A 204 22.45 22.56 -1.44
CA VAL A 204 22.37 22.68 -2.89
C VAL A 204 21.25 23.65 -3.25
N TYR A 205 21.43 24.40 -4.34
CA TYR A 205 20.34 25.18 -4.93
C TYR A 205 19.54 24.29 -5.87
N GLU A 206 18.23 24.26 -5.68
CA GLU A 206 17.31 23.57 -6.58
C GLU A 206 17.03 24.47 -7.80
N PRO A 207 17.39 24.04 -9.04
CA PRO A 207 17.33 24.91 -10.21
C PRO A 207 15.93 25.43 -10.55
N TYR A 208 14.90 24.62 -10.28
CA TYR A 208 13.52 24.90 -10.69
C TYR A 208 12.78 25.82 -9.72
N THR A 209 13.12 25.79 -8.43
CA THR A 209 12.46 26.58 -7.39
C THR A 209 13.32 27.75 -6.91
N GLY A 210 14.62 27.73 -7.21
CA GLY A 210 15.61 28.65 -6.66
C GLY A 210 15.85 28.45 -5.16
N GLN A 211 15.20 27.48 -4.53
CA GLN A 211 15.27 27.26 -3.09
C GLN A 211 16.56 26.55 -2.70
N LEU A 212 17.06 26.89 -1.52
CA LEU A 212 18.13 26.15 -0.88
C LEU A 212 17.56 24.86 -0.29
N LYS A 213 18.15 23.73 -0.64
CA LYS A 213 17.77 22.38 -0.19
C LYS A 213 18.99 21.64 0.34
N VAL A 214 18.75 20.48 0.93
CA VAL A 214 19.81 19.53 1.28
C VAL A 214 19.89 18.43 0.24
N ALA A 215 21.10 17.94 0.01
CA ALA A 215 21.36 16.72 -0.73
C ALA A 215 22.48 15.94 -0.02
N PRO A 216 22.50 14.61 -0.17
CA PRO A 216 23.65 13.84 0.27
C PRO A 216 24.93 14.27 -0.46
N ARG A 217 26.08 14.16 0.21
CA ARG A 217 27.39 14.43 -0.40
C ARG A 217 27.86 13.30 -1.29
N SER A 218 27.58 12.06 -0.89
CA SER A 218 27.81 10.86 -1.67
C SER A 218 26.79 9.79 -1.33
N GLU A 219 26.60 8.88 -2.26
CA GLU A 219 25.71 7.72 -2.07
C GLU A 219 26.16 6.85 -0.90
N ALA A 220 27.48 6.60 -0.77
CA ALA A 220 28.02 5.80 0.33
C ALA A 220 27.71 6.39 1.72
N GLN A 221 27.83 7.71 1.89
CA GLN A 221 27.51 8.36 3.16
C GLN A 221 26.00 8.33 3.45
N TYR A 222 25.18 8.45 2.42
CA TYR A 222 23.74 8.37 2.55
C TYR A 222 23.26 6.96 2.92
N LEU A 223 23.87 5.92 2.32
CA LEU A 223 23.58 4.53 2.68
C LEU A 223 23.96 4.24 4.14
N ASP A 224 25.10 4.74 4.61
CA ASP A 224 25.48 4.65 6.02
C ASP A 224 24.47 5.37 6.94
N PHE A 225 24.01 6.55 6.54
CA PHE A 225 22.94 7.28 7.24
C PHE A 225 21.66 6.46 7.32
N LEU A 226 21.18 5.89 6.21
CA LEU A 226 19.96 5.07 6.17
C LEU A 226 20.09 3.81 7.01
N ARG A 227 21.25 3.15 6.99
CA ARG A 227 21.51 1.95 7.81
C ARG A 227 21.43 2.25 9.30
N LYS A 228 21.93 3.41 9.73
CA LYS A 228 21.91 3.81 11.15
C LYS A 228 20.54 4.30 11.61
N ARG A 229 19.80 4.98 10.74
CA ARG A 229 18.54 5.65 11.11
C ARG A 229 17.29 4.86 10.75
N VAL A 230 17.21 4.35 9.54
CA VAL A 230 15.97 3.78 8.97
C VAL A 230 15.93 2.26 9.09
N ALA A 231 17.06 1.57 8.97
CA ALA A 231 17.11 0.10 9.08
C ALA A 231 16.46 -0.48 10.35
N PRO A 232 16.60 0.14 11.54
CA PRO A 232 15.91 -0.34 12.74
C PRO A 232 14.38 -0.34 12.60
N ALA A 233 13.82 0.69 11.95
CA ALA A 233 12.37 0.83 11.73
C ALA A 233 11.81 -0.22 10.76
N LEU A 234 12.65 -0.72 9.83
CA LEU A 234 12.28 -1.74 8.85
C LEU A 234 12.31 -3.18 9.40
N ARG A 235 13.09 -3.43 10.46
CA ARG A 235 13.28 -4.77 11.04
C ARG A 235 12.24 -5.17 12.08
N GLN A 236 11.43 -4.22 12.54
CA GLN A 236 10.33 -4.47 13.47
C GLN A 236 9.13 -4.95 12.66
N ARG A 237 9.00 -6.27 12.44
CA ARG A 237 7.79 -6.90 11.86
C ARG A 237 7.10 -7.73 12.92
#